data_AF-A0A0K0SSB0-F1
#
_entry.id   AF-A0A0K0SSB0-F1
#
_cell.length_a   1.000
_cell.length_b   1.000
_cell.length_c   1.000
_cell.angle_alpha   90.00
_cell.angle_beta   90.00
_cell.angle_gamma   90.00
#
_symmetry.space_group_name_H-M   'P 1'
#
loop_
_entity.id
_entity.type
_entity.pdbx_description
1 polymer ?
#
loop_
_entity_poly.entity_id
_entity_poly.type
_entity_poly.pdbx_seq_one_letter_code
_entity_poly.pdbx_strand_id
1 'polypeptide(L)' 'MCETDEENPKEVLCSCSGTTRGLIIELVRQGKDLEGISRYSGALSGCGGCEWDIAELVNQLQATQPTEPKT' A
#
# COMPACT_ATOMS: atom_id res chain seq x y z
N MET A 1 0.24 27.75 2.33
CA MET A 1 0.18 26.58 1.44
C MET A 1 -0.09 25.39 2.35
N CYS A 2 -1.25 24.75 2.25
CA CYS A 2 -1.57 23.58 3.07
C CYS A 2 -1.22 22.35 2.23
N GLU A 3 0.00 21.86 2.38
CA GLU A 3 0.38 20.55 1.85
C GLU A 3 -0.35 19.52 2.72
N THR A 4 -1.38 18.90 2.16
CA THR A 4 -2.14 17.82 2.81
C THR A 4 -1.18 16.67 3.09
N ASP A 5 -0.97 16.37 4.37
CA ASP A 5 -0.13 15.27 4.89
C ASP A 5 -0.57 13.88 4.38
N GLU A 6 -1.75 13.79 3.75
CA GLU A 6 -2.40 12.61 3.19
C GLU A 6 -1.62 11.91 2.05
N GLU A 7 -0.50 12.48 1.58
CA GLU A 7 0.38 11.87 0.58
C GLU A 7 1.84 11.76 1.02
N ASN A 8 2.12 11.65 2.32
CA ASN A 8 3.49 11.51 2.81
C ASN A 8 4.07 10.11 2.51
N PRO A 9 5.05 9.95 1.60
CA PRO A 9 5.60 8.62 1.26
C PRO A 9 6.41 7.99 2.41
N LYS A 10 6.78 8.78 3.43
CA LYS A 10 7.52 8.32 4.61
C LYS A 10 6.61 7.87 5.75
N GLU A 11 5.31 8.07 5.63
CA GLU A 11 4.33 7.59 6.61
C GLU A 11 4.46 6.07 6.77
N VAL A 12 4.60 5.59 8.00
CA VAL A 12 4.70 4.16 8.31
C VAL A 12 3.28 3.60 8.49
N LEU A 13 2.84 2.77 7.55
CA LEU A 13 1.54 2.10 7.58
C LEU A 13 1.58 0.79 8.37
N CYS A 14 2.72 0.09 8.38
CA CYS A 14 2.90 -1.09 9.20
C CYS A 14 4.04 -0.91 10.19
N SER A 15 3.71 -0.67 11.45
CA SER A 15 4.70 -0.52 12.52
C SER A 15 5.49 -1.80 12.81
N CYS A 16 4.92 -2.97 12.49
CA CYS A 16 5.55 -4.27 12.74
C CYS A 16 6.71 -4.57 11.77
N SER A 17 6.57 -4.19 10.49
CA SER A 17 7.61 -4.37 9.46
C SER A 17 8.33 -3.08 9.08
N GLY A 18 7.85 -1.91 9.55
CA GLY A 18 8.34 -0.60 9.12
C GLY A 18 7.93 -0.23 7.70
N THR A 19 6.91 -0.87 7.14
CA THR A 19 6.45 -0.60 5.76
C THR A 19 5.84 0.79 5.66
N THR A 20 6.32 1.58 4.70
CA THR A 20 5.83 2.93 4.45
C THR A 20 4.83 3.00 3.31
N ARG A 21 4.02 4.05 3.29
CA ARG A 21 3.08 4.37 2.21
C ARG A 21 3.75 4.41 0.85
N GLY A 22 4.93 5.04 0.76
CA GLY A 22 5.70 5.14 -0.48
C GLY A 22 6.11 3.77 -1.05
N LEU A 23 6.48 2.82 -0.18
CA LEU A 23 6.83 1.46 -0.60
C LEU A 23 5.60 0.72 -1.17
N ILE A 24 4.43 0.86 -0.53
CA ILE A 24 3.18 0.26 -1.04
C ILE A 24 2.85 0.83 -2.43
N ILE A 25 2.91 2.16 -2.59
CA ILE A 25 2.65 2.82 -3.87
C ILE A 25 3.61 2.31 -4.95
N GLU A 26 4.89 2.18 -4.64
CA GLU A 26 5.88 1.68 -5.58
C GLU A 26 5.59 0.22 -5.99
N LEU A 27 5.21 -0.64 -5.05
CA LEU A 27 4.85 -2.03 -5.33
C LEU A 27 3.59 -2.13 -6.20
N VAL A 28 2.56 -1.33 -5.92
CA VAL A 28 1.35 -1.28 -6.75
C VAL A 28 1.67 -0.77 -8.16
N ARG A 29 2.55 0.24 -8.31
CA ARG A 29 3.03 0.72 -9.61
C ARG A 29 3.80 -0.36 -10.39
N GLN A 30 4.47 -1.29 -9.70
CA GLN A 30 5.10 -2.46 -10.30
C GLN A 30 4.10 -3.58 -10.64
N GLY A 31 2.80 -3.37 -10.41
CA GLY A 31 1.74 -4.36 -10.64
C GLY A 31 1.72 -5.47 -9.58
N LYS A 32 2.11 -5.17 -8.33
CA LYS A 32 1.99 -6.11 -7.22
C LYS A 32 0.65 -5.91 -6.50
N ASP A 33 -0.06 -7.02 -6.31
CA ASP A 33 -1.25 -7.09 -5.45
C ASP A 33 -0.87 -7.31 -3.98
N LEU A 34 -1.87 -7.40 -3.09
CA LEU A 34 -1.69 -7.57 -1.63
C LEU A 34 -0.73 -8.71 -1.25
N GLU A 35 -0.78 -9.84 -1.96
CA GLU A 35 0.10 -10.97 -1.71
C GLU A 35 1.57 -10.64 -2.07
N GLY A 36 1.77 -9.92 -3.18
CA GLY A 36 3.08 -9.42 -3.57
C GLY A 36 3.58 -8.40 -2.56
N ILE A 37 2.74 -7.44 -2.18
CA ILE A 37 3.04 -6.47 -1.13
C ILE A 37 3.49 -7.16 0.14
N SER A 38 2.78 -8.21 0.58
CA SER A 38 3.14 -8.94 1.78
C SER A 38 4.52 -9.59 1.67
N ARG A 39 4.81 -10.27 0.55
CA ARG A 39 6.11 -10.89 0.32
C ARG A 39 7.28 -9.91 0.24
N TYR A 40 7.10 -8.75 -0.41
CA TYR A 40 8.19 -7.81 -0.68
C TYR A 40 8.40 -6.80 0.45
N SER A 41 7.34 -6.42 1.17
CA SER A 41 7.42 -5.44 2.27
C SER A 41 7.40 -6.07 3.67
N GLY A 42 6.95 -7.31 3.80
CA GLY A 42 6.71 -7.97 5.09
C GLY A 42 5.46 -7.48 5.81
N ALA A 43 4.75 -6.46 5.30
CA ALA A 43 3.43 -6.09 5.81
C ALA A 43 2.43 -7.23 5.61
N LEU A 44 1.32 -7.27 6.37
CA LEU A 44 0.28 -8.31 6.27
C LEU A 44 0.71 -9.75 6.64
N SER A 45 2.01 -10.01 6.82
CA SER A 45 2.54 -11.33 7.23
C SER A 45 2.65 -11.49 8.75
N GLY A 46 2.33 -10.45 9.52
CA GLY A 46 2.59 -10.37 10.96
C GLY A 46 1.35 -10.06 11.79
N CYS A 47 1.41 -8.96 12.53
CA CYS A 47 0.43 -8.57 13.55
C CYS A 47 -0.98 -8.21 13.04
N GLY A 48 -1.19 -8.10 11.72
CA GLY A 48 -2.48 -7.77 11.11
C GLY A 48 -2.95 -6.31 11.27
N GLY A 49 -2.31 -5.51 12.12
CA GLY A 49 -2.76 -4.15 12.43
C GLY A 49 -2.83 -3.16 11.26
N CYS A 50 -2.13 -3.44 10.16
CA CYS A 50 -2.09 -2.60 8.96
C CYS A 50 -2.91 -3.17 7.78
N GLU A 51 -3.69 -4.24 8.00
CA GLU A 51 -4.43 -4.91 6.92
C GLU A 51 -5.43 -4.00 6.24
N TRP A 52 -6.16 -3.22 7.02
CA TRP A 52 -7.21 -2.35 6.51
C TRP A 52 -6.63 -1.15 5.76
N ASP A 53 -5.65 -0.45 6.33
CA ASP A 53 -5.01 0.72 5.71
C ASP A 53 -4.33 0.38 4.38
N ILE A 54 -3.62 -0.75 4.33
CA ILE A 54 -2.94 -1.20 3.10
C ILE A 54 -3.96 -1.65 2.06
N ALA A 55 -5.01 -2.39 2.46
CA ALA A 55 -6.04 -2.83 1.52
C ALA A 55 -6.79 -1.64 0.90
N GLU A 56 -7.13 -0.64 1.71
CA GLU A 56 -7.78 0.59 1.23
C GLU A 56 -6.87 1.35 0.25
N LEU A 57 -5.60 1.57 0.62
CA LEU A 57 -4.64 2.26 -0.22
C LEU A 57 -4.44 1.56 -1.56
N VAL A 58 -4.26 0.23 -1.55
CA VAL A 58 -4.11 -0.56 -2.77
C VAL A 58 -5.34 -0.44 -3.66
N ASN A 59 -6.54 -0.55 -3.08
CA ASN A 59 -7.80 -0.40 -3.80
C ASN A 59 -7.95 1.00 -4.42
N GLN A 60 -7.60 2.07 -3.70
CA GLN A 60 -7.61 3.43 -4.25
C GLN A 60 -6.62 3.61 -5.41
N LEU A 61 -5.41 3.08 -5.27
CA LEU A 61 -4.40 3.14 -6.32
C LEU A 61 -4.81 2.33 -7.56
N GLN A 62 -5.43 1.17 -7.36
CA GLN A 62 -5.97 0.33 -8.44
C GLN A 62 -7.26 0.89 -9.06
N ALA A 63 -8.05 1.67 -8.33
CA ALA A 63 -9.22 2.36 -8.88
C ALA A 63 -8.83 3.60 -9.69
N THR A 64 -7.73 4.27 -9.31
CA THR A 64 -7.22 5.46 -10.00
C THR A 64 -6.35 5.10 -11.21
N GLN A 65 -5.72 3.93 -11.21
CA GLN A 65 -5.11 3.36 -12.40
C GLN A 65 -6.19 2.60 -13.18
N PRO A 66 -6.45 2.89 -14.46
CA PRO A 66 -7.37 2.11 -15.27
C PRO A 66 -6.73 0.75 -15.58
N THR A 67 -6.65 -0.14 -14.59
CA THR A 67 -6.37 -1.55 -14.82
C THR A 67 -7.70 -2.25 -14.92
N GLU A 68 -8.07 -2.55 -16.17
CA GLU A 68 -9.27 -3.28 -16.57
C GLU A 68 -9.50 -4.54 -15.70
N PRO A 69 -10.77 -4.89 -15.43
CA PRO A 69 -11.12 -6.04 -14.61
C PRO A 69 -10.65 -7.33 -15.29
N LYS A 70 -9.86 -8.13 -14.56
CA LYS A 70 -9.48 -9.48 -14.97
C LYS A 70 -10.72 -10.38 -14.88
N THR A 71 -11.23 -10.75 -16.06
CA THR A 71 -12.33 -11.71 -16.33
C THR A 71 -12.11 -13.07 -15.68
#